data_AF-A0A7C6CAQ0-F1
#
_entry.id   AF-A0A7C6CAQ0-F1
#
_cell.length_a   1.000
_cell.length_b   1.000
_cell.length_c   1.000
_cell.angle_alpha   90.00
_cell.angle_beta   90.00
_cell.angle_gamma   90.00
#
_symmetry.space_group_name_H-M   'P 1'
#
loop_
_entity.id
_entity.type
_entity.pdbx_description
1 polymer ?
#
loop_
_entity_poly.entity_id
_entity_poly.type
_entity_poly.pdbx_seq_one_letter_code
_entity_poly.pdbx_strand_id
1 'polypeptide(L)'
;MNKNYVFEYLNENEYKKIERSVKKYNMLAYKKLNFEFYPSLREGKFLGKLVSMNSKDKTKTYELKLPTDDMFAKVHGDMKLHYTVYEDKNVILLVTISPEDILSEGHRTELATCNGVIISKSNAERDMFKINLLKMLDK
;
A
#
# COMPACT_ATOMS: atom_id res chain seq x y z
N MET A 1 0.74 10.10 30.12
CA MET A 1 -0.28 10.21 29.04
C MET A 1 0.30 9.59 27.79
N ASN A 2 -0.20 8.42 27.36
CA ASN A 2 0.20 7.87 26.07
C ASN A 2 -0.32 8.82 24.99
N LYS A 3 0.60 9.50 24.30
CA LYS A 3 0.26 10.35 23.16
C LYS A 3 -0.13 9.43 22.01
N ASN A 4 -1.41 9.10 21.92
CA ASN A 4 -1.92 8.32 20.81
C ASN A 4 -2.03 9.22 19.57
N TYR A 5 -1.46 8.77 18.47
CA TYR A 5 -1.61 9.46 17.19
C TYR A 5 -3.00 9.22 16.60
N VAL A 6 -3.59 10.27 16.04
CA VAL A 6 -4.87 10.21 15.32
C VAL A 6 -4.61 10.03 13.83
N PHE A 7 -5.38 9.15 13.18
CA PHE A 7 -5.31 9.02 11.73
C PHE A 7 -6.21 10.05 11.06
N GLU A 8 -5.62 10.78 10.11
CA GLU A 8 -6.34 11.58 9.13
C GLU A 8 -6.05 11.02 7.74
N TYR A 9 -6.85 11.42 6.76
CA TYR A 9 -6.71 10.97 5.38
C TYR A 9 -6.52 12.18 4.48
N LEU A 10 -5.56 12.09 3.54
CA LEU A 10 -5.44 13.13 2.51
C LEU A 10 -6.71 13.15 1.64
N ASN A 11 -7.22 11.97 1.30
CA ASN A 11 -8.53 11.76 0.68
C ASN A 11 -9.12 10.45 1.20
N GLU A 12 -10.05 10.53 2.16
CA GLU A 12 -10.63 9.35 2.80
C GLU A 12 -11.36 8.44 1.80
N ASN A 13 -12.09 9.03 0.85
CA ASN A 13 -12.87 8.26 -0.12
C ASN A 13 -11.99 7.41 -1.03
N GLU A 14 -10.94 7.99 -1.61
CA GLU A 14 -10.00 7.25 -2.46
C GLU A 14 -9.21 6.22 -1.64
N TYR A 15 -8.75 6.60 -0.44
CA TYR A 15 -8.04 5.68 0.44
C TYR A 15 -8.88 4.45 0.78
N LYS A 16 -10.17 4.64 1.12
CA LYS A 16 -11.07 3.53 1.45
C LYS A 16 -11.36 2.62 0.25
N LYS A 17 -11.39 3.15 -0.98
CA LYS A 17 -11.51 2.33 -2.20
C LYS A 17 -10.29 1.43 -2.36
N ILE A 18 -9.09 2.00 -2.25
CA ILE A 18 -7.82 1.28 -2.33
C ILE A 18 -7.72 0.23 -1.21
N GLU A 19 -8.03 0.59 0.03
CA GLU A 19 -8.03 -0.31 1.19
C GLU A 19 -8.96 -1.53 0.97
N ARG A 20 -10.14 -1.33 0.36
CA ARG A 20 -11.06 -2.42 0.00
C ARG A 20 -10.47 -3.34 -1.06
N SER A 21 -9.74 -2.81 -2.04
CA SER A 21 -9.03 -3.63 -3.02
C SER A 21 -7.91 -4.43 -2.40
N VAL A 22 -7.14 -3.83 -1.49
CA VAL A 22 -6.13 -4.56 -0.71
C VAL A 22 -6.79 -5.70 0.07
N LYS A 23 -7.93 -5.45 0.74
CA LYS A 23 -8.70 -6.51 1.40
C LYS A 23 -9.12 -7.64 0.45
N LYS A 24 -9.57 -7.30 -0.76
CA LYS A 24 -10.05 -8.27 -1.76
C LYS A 24 -8.92 -9.14 -2.31
N TYR A 25 -7.80 -8.54 -2.70
CA TYR A 25 -6.77 -9.23 -3.47
C TYR A 25 -5.50 -9.56 -2.68
N ASN A 26 -5.30 -8.96 -1.51
CA ASN A 26 -4.18 -9.27 -0.61
C ASN A 26 -4.62 -9.19 0.86
N MET A 27 -5.35 -10.22 1.30
CA MET A 27 -5.89 -10.29 2.66
C MET A 27 -4.79 -10.31 3.73
N LEU A 28 -3.61 -10.87 3.44
CA LEU A 28 -2.48 -10.90 4.37
C LEU A 28 -1.99 -9.48 4.68
N ALA A 29 -1.78 -8.66 3.66
CA ALA A 29 -1.44 -7.26 3.84
C ALA A 29 -2.51 -6.49 4.57
N TYR A 30 -3.78 -6.70 4.23
CA TYR A 30 -4.90 -6.04 4.91
C TYR A 30 -4.93 -6.36 6.41
N LYS A 31 -4.74 -7.63 6.79
CA LYS A 31 -4.68 -8.05 8.20
C LYS A 31 -3.48 -7.40 8.91
N LYS A 32 -2.29 -7.47 8.31
CA LYS A 32 -1.08 -6.90 8.92
C LYS A 32 -1.19 -5.39 9.09
N LEU A 33 -1.77 -4.71 8.11
CA LEU A 33 -2.05 -3.27 8.15
C LEU A 33 -2.96 -2.92 9.34
N ASN A 34 -4.08 -3.63 9.51
CA ASN A 34 -5.08 -3.33 10.53
C ASN A 34 -4.69 -3.76 11.95
N PHE A 35 -4.06 -4.92 12.09
CA PHE A 35 -3.82 -5.54 13.41
C PHE A 35 -2.42 -5.30 13.96
N GLU A 36 -1.44 -4.95 13.12
CA GLU A 36 -0.06 -4.72 13.57
C GLU A 36 0.39 -3.28 13.29
N PHE A 37 0.28 -2.83 12.04
CA PHE A 37 0.84 -1.55 11.63
C PHE A 37 0.05 -0.36 12.17
N TYR A 38 -1.26 -0.29 11.96
CA TYR A 38 -2.06 0.82 12.48
C TYR A 38 -2.00 0.96 14.02
N PRO A 39 -2.09 -0.11 14.82
CA PRO A 39 -1.87 0.00 16.26
C PRO A 39 -0.47 0.54 16.61
N SER A 40 0.59 0.01 15.99
CA SER A 40 1.97 0.46 16.22
C SER A 40 2.16 1.94 15.87
N LEU A 41 1.57 2.38 14.76
CA LEU A 41 1.59 3.77 14.33
C LEU A 41 0.86 4.68 15.33
N ARG A 42 -0.30 4.26 15.85
CA ARG A 42 -1.02 5.00 16.91
C ARG A 42 -0.21 5.12 18.19
N GLU A 43 0.61 4.14 18.53
CA GLU A 43 1.53 4.19 19.67
C GLU A 43 2.75 5.10 19.43
N GLY A 44 2.92 5.66 18.22
CA GLY A 44 4.07 6.49 17.84
C GLY A 44 5.28 5.70 17.34
N LYS A 45 5.15 4.40 17.05
CA LYS A 45 6.20 3.61 16.40
C LYS A 45 6.07 3.74 14.89
N PHE A 46 6.78 4.70 14.30
CA PHE A 46 6.76 4.94 12.85
C PHE A 46 7.58 3.88 12.11
N LEU A 47 6.88 3.00 11.37
CA LEU A 47 7.48 1.89 10.64
C LEU A 47 7.73 2.26 9.18
N GLY A 48 8.77 1.68 8.58
CA GLY A 48 9.08 1.83 7.16
C GLY A 48 10.28 2.76 6.90
N LYS A 49 10.47 3.13 5.65
CA LYS A 49 11.57 3.97 5.20
C LYS A 49 11.15 5.44 5.23
N LEU A 50 11.96 6.30 5.85
CA LEU A 50 11.80 7.75 5.76
C LEU A 50 12.19 8.21 4.34
N VAL A 51 11.25 8.83 3.62
CA VAL A 51 11.44 9.26 2.22
C VAL A 51 11.65 10.77 2.13
N SER A 52 10.99 11.53 3.00
CA SER A 52 11.12 12.98 3.02
C SER A 52 10.96 13.52 4.44
N MET A 53 11.64 14.63 4.71
CA MET A 53 11.50 15.41 5.93
C MET A 53 11.40 16.88 5.55
N ASN A 54 10.31 17.53 5.96
CA ASN A 54 10.12 18.95 5.73
C ASN A 54 10.34 19.73 7.02
N SER A 55 11.46 20.44 7.10
CA SER A 55 11.85 21.21 8.28
C SER A 55 10.95 22.42 8.55
N LYS A 56 10.25 22.95 7.55
CA LYS A 56 9.33 24.09 7.72
C LYS A 56 8.04 23.65 8.40
N ASP A 57 7.47 22.55 7.91
CA ASP A 57 6.20 22.01 8.40
C ASP A 57 6.38 20.97 9.51
N LYS A 58 7.63 20.65 9.87
CA LYS A 58 8.02 19.61 10.84
C LYS A 58 7.36 18.26 10.58
N THR A 59 7.24 17.90 9.31
CA THR A 59 6.63 16.64 8.88
C THR A 59 7.67 15.62 8.43
N LYS A 60 7.34 14.34 8.63
CA LYS A 60 8.14 13.21 8.18
C LYS A 60 7.27 12.27 7.35
N THR A 61 7.67 12.00 6.12
CA THR A 61 6.93 11.13 5.20
C THR A 61 7.62 9.78 5.11
N TYR A 62 6.83 8.72 5.25
CA TYR A 62 7.28 7.34 5.32
C TYR A 62 6.63 6.49 4.24
N GLU A 63 7.41 5.53 3.74
CA GLU A 63 6.95 4.42 2.92
C GLU A 63 7.11 3.12 3.70
N LEU A 64 5.99 2.46 4.01
CA LEU A 64 5.97 1.17 4.69
C LEU A 64 5.61 0.06 3.68
N LYS A 65 6.58 -0.81 3.39
CA LYS A 65 6.36 -1.99 2.55
C LYS A 65 5.38 -2.95 3.21
N LEU A 66 4.33 -3.30 2.49
CA LEU A 66 3.31 -4.27 2.90
C LEU A 66 3.67 -5.67 2.38
N PRO A 67 3.29 -6.74 3.10
CA PRO A 67 3.59 -8.10 2.65
C PRO A 67 2.86 -8.38 1.33
N THR A 68 3.61 -8.80 0.33
CA THR A 68 3.11 -9.09 -1.02
C THR A 68 3.77 -10.35 -1.54
N ASP A 69 3.09 -11.00 -2.49
CA ASP A 69 3.66 -12.11 -3.24
C ASP A 69 4.80 -11.59 -4.14
N ASP A 70 5.89 -12.36 -4.25
CA ASP A 70 7.07 -11.98 -5.03
C ASP A 70 6.73 -11.78 -6.51
N MET A 71 5.83 -12.61 -7.05
CA MET A 71 5.40 -12.50 -8.43
C MET A 71 4.58 -11.22 -8.64
N PHE A 72 3.73 -10.86 -7.68
CA PHE A 72 3.03 -9.57 -7.69
C PHE A 72 4.01 -8.39 -7.66
N ALA A 73 4.99 -8.43 -6.75
CA ALA A 73 5.99 -7.38 -6.62
C ALA A 73 6.84 -7.22 -7.90
N LYS A 74 7.19 -8.31 -8.58
CA LYS A 74 7.90 -8.28 -9.87
C LYS A 74 7.04 -7.71 -11.01
N VAL A 75 5.73 -7.93 -11.00
CA VAL A 75 4.83 -7.48 -12.08
C VAL A 75 4.37 -6.02 -11.88
N HIS A 76 3.94 -5.68 -10.67
CA HIS A 76 3.28 -4.40 -10.34
C HIS A 76 4.12 -3.48 -9.43
N GLY A 77 5.25 -3.97 -8.92
CA GLY A 77 6.03 -3.29 -7.90
C GLY A 77 5.59 -3.63 -6.48
N ASP A 78 6.42 -3.24 -5.52
CA ASP A 78 6.13 -3.44 -4.09
C ASP A 78 4.86 -2.69 -3.67
N MET A 79 3.97 -3.38 -2.94
CA MET A 79 2.84 -2.70 -2.32
C MET A 79 3.31 -1.94 -1.08
N LYS A 80 2.99 -0.65 -0.98
CA LYS A 80 3.49 0.22 0.09
C LYS A 80 2.40 1.15 0.59
N LEU A 81 2.33 1.31 1.91
CA LEU A 81 1.59 2.37 2.55
C LEU A 81 2.41 3.65 2.56
N HIS A 82 1.81 4.75 2.10
CA HIS A 82 2.38 6.09 2.15
C HIS A 82 1.67 6.89 3.23
N TYR A 83 2.43 7.43 4.18
CA TYR A 83 1.86 8.25 5.25
C TYR A 83 2.83 9.35 5.70
N THR A 84 2.27 10.43 6.22
CA THR A 84 3.03 11.57 6.74
C THR A 84 2.70 11.77 8.22
N VAL A 85 3.72 11.96 9.03
CA VAL A 85 3.62 12.18 10.47
C VAL A 85 3.77 13.67 10.75
N TYR A 86 2.80 14.21 11.50
CA TYR A 86 2.82 15.52 12.13
C TYR A 86 3.06 15.33 13.63
N GLU A 87 4.32 15.36 14.06
CA GLU A 87 4.70 15.09 15.45
C GLU A 87 4.20 16.15 16.44
N ASP A 88 4.06 17.39 15.98
CA ASP A 88 3.53 18.52 16.75
C ASP A 88 2.04 18.34 17.07
N LYS A 89 1.28 17.80 16.11
CA LYS A 89 -0.17 17.60 16.21
C LYS A 89 -0.56 16.21 16.69
N ASN A 90 0.40 15.29 16.82
CA ASN A 90 0.14 13.86 17.01
C ASN A 90 -0.83 13.30 15.94
N VAL A 91 -0.63 13.69 14.67
CA VAL A 91 -1.47 13.25 13.55
C VAL A 91 -0.63 12.42 12.59
N ILE A 92 -1.22 11.33 12.09
CA ILE A 92 -0.69 10.54 11.00
C ILE A 92 -1.65 10.69 9.82
N LEU A 93 -1.21 11.39 8.80
CA LEU A 93 -1.93 11.57 7.55
C LEU A 93 -1.67 10.38 6.63
N LEU A 94 -2.65 9.52 6.47
CA LEU A 94 -2.65 8.43 5.51
C LEU A 94 -2.87 9.02 4.11
N VAL A 95 -1.85 8.87 3.26
CA VAL A 95 -1.86 9.44 1.90
C VAL A 95 -2.52 8.45 0.95
N THR A 96 -1.94 7.27 0.80
CA THR A 96 -2.37 6.27 -0.19
C THR A 96 -1.69 4.91 0.02
N ILE A 97 -2.07 3.90 -0.76
CA ILE A 97 -1.35 2.63 -0.89
C ILE A 97 -1.02 2.43 -2.36
N SER A 98 0.27 2.32 -2.69
CA SER A 98 0.74 1.98 -4.04
C SER A 98 0.84 0.47 -4.21
N PRO A 99 0.74 -0.09 -5.43
CA PRO A 99 0.45 0.59 -6.70
C PRO A 99 -1.04 0.98 -6.86
N GLU A 100 -1.30 2.27 -7.08
CA GLU A 100 -2.67 2.81 -7.08
C GLU A 100 -3.49 2.35 -8.29
N ASP A 101 -2.88 2.23 -9.47
CA ASP A 101 -3.58 1.93 -10.72
C ASP A 101 -4.32 0.59 -10.64
N ILE A 102 -3.59 -0.48 -10.28
CA ILE A 102 -4.16 -1.83 -10.15
C ILE A 102 -5.16 -1.94 -9.00
N LEU A 103 -4.90 -1.25 -7.88
CA LEU A 103 -5.80 -1.27 -6.71
C LEU A 103 -7.09 -0.49 -7.00
N SER A 104 -7.00 0.64 -7.69
CA SER A 104 -8.16 1.43 -8.10
C SER A 104 -8.99 0.69 -9.15
N GLU A 105 -8.33 0.04 -10.11
CA GLU A 105 -9.00 -0.79 -11.11
C GLU A 105 -9.72 -1.99 -10.48
N GLY A 106 -9.04 -2.67 -9.55
CA GLY A 106 -9.58 -3.81 -8.81
C GLY A 106 -10.75 -3.47 -7.90
N HIS A 107 -10.90 -2.19 -7.52
CA HIS A 107 -12.07 -1.70 -6.82
C HIS A 107 -13.28 -1.58 -7.76
N ARG A 108 -13.05 -1.02 -8.95
CA ARG A 108 -14.10 -0.73 -9.95
C ARG A 108 -14.64 -2.00 -10.59
N THR A 109 -13.76 -2.95 -10.87
CA THR A 109 -14.14 -4.21 -11.53
C THR A 109 -13.40 -5.39 -10.96
N GLU A 110 -14.02 -6.56 -11.05
CA GLU A 110 -13.35 -7.81 -10.76
C GLU A 110 -12.23 -8.05 -11.78
N LEU A 111 -11.04 -8.31 -11.25
CA LEU A 111 -9.83 -8.60 -12.01
C LEU A 111 -9.53 -10.09 -11.96
N ALA A 112 -9.16 -10.65 -13.10
CA ALA A 112 -8.71 -12.02 -13.18
C ALA A 112 -7.32 -12.17 -12.54
N THR A 113 -7.00 -13.38 -12.09
CA THR A 113 -5.69 -13.70 -11.52
C THR A 113 -5.01 -14.77 -12.37
N CYS A 114 -3.73 -14.60 -12.66
CA CYS A 114 -2.89 -15.58 -13.32
C CYS A 114 -1.67 -15.88 -12.44
N ASN A 115 -1.50 -17.14 -12.02
CA ASN A 115 -0.43 -17.58 -11.10
C ASN A 115 -0.35 -16.74 -9.82
N GLY A 116 -1.50 -16.40 -9.23
CA GLY A 116 -1.55 -15.58 -8.01
C GLY A 116 -1.35 -14.08 -8.22
N VAL A 117 -1.08 -13.62 -9.45
CA VAL A 117 -0.95 -12.20 -9.78
C VAL A 117 -2.23 -11.66 -10.39
N ILE A 118 -2.70 -10.52 -9.90
CA ILE A 118 -3.85 -9.79 -10.46
C ILE A 118 -3.46 -9.23 -11.83
N ILE A 119 -4.32 -9.41 -12.82
CA ILE A 119 -4.13 -8.89 -14.17
C ILE A 119 -4.99 -7.66 -14.35
N SER A 120 -4.37 -6.53 -14.69
CA SER A 120 -5.11 -5.33 -15.08
C SER A 120 -5.88 -5.60 -16.38
N LYS A 121 -7.11 -5.11 -16.51
CA LYS A 121 -7.81 -5.06 -17.80
C LYS A 121 -7.17 -4.01 -18.70
N SER A 122 -6.70 -2.92 -18.11
CA SER A 122 -6.05 -1.83 -18.84
C SER A 122 -4.73 -2.24 -19.50
N ASN A 123 -3.95 -3.13 -18.89
CA ASN A 123 -2.63 -3.56 -19.38
C ASN A 123 -2.47 -5.09 -19.39
N ALA A 124 -3.55 -5.83 -19.68
CA ALA A 124 -3.59 -7.29 -19.59
C ALA A 124 -2.45 -7.98 -20.36
N GLU A 125 -2.17 -7.52 -21.59
CA GLU A 125 -1.10 -8.08 -22.43
C GLU A 125 0.29 -7.87 -21.80
N ARG A 126 0.53 -6.69 -21.23
CA ARG A 126 1.81 -6.36 -20.59
C ARG A 126 2.02 -7.17 -19.31
N ASP A 127 0.98 -7.32 -18.51
CA ASP A 127 1.02 -8.12 -17.28
C ASP A 127 1.29 -9.59 -17.60
N MET A 128 0.57 -10.14 -18.60
CA MET A 128 0.79 -11.51 -19.08
C MET A 128 2.18 -11.71 -19.68
N PHE A 129 2.71 -10.73 -20.43
CA PHE A 129 4.07 -10.77 -20.95
C PHE A 129 5.10 -10.86 -19.82
N LYS A 130 4.99 -10.01 -18.79
CA LYS A 130 5.88 -10.05 -17.62
C LYS A 130 5.81 -11.40 -16.90
N ILE A 131 4.60 -11.91 -16.68
CA ILE A 131 4.38 -13.21 -16.04
C ILE A 131 5.04 -14.34 -16.82
N ASN A 132 4.85 -14.37 -18.14
CA ASN A 132 5.44 -15.39 -19.00
C ASN A 132 6.97 -15.29 -19.03
N LEU A 133 7.51 -14.07 -19.12
CA LEU A 133 8.95 -13.83 -19.08
C LEU A 133 9.56 -14.34 -17.77
N LEU A 134 8.96 -14.01 -16.62
CA LEU A 134 9.43 -14.47 -15.30
C LEU A 134 9.42 -16.00 -15.21
N LYS A 135 8.36 -16.66 -15.71
CA LYS A 135 8.31 -18.12 -15.78
C LYS A 135 9.40 -18.74 -16.65
N MET A 136 9.84 -18.04 -17.70
CA MET A 136 10.93 -18.49 -18.55
C MET A 136 12.30 -18.32 -17.90
N LEU A 137 12.45 -17.34 -17.01
CA LEU A 137 13.69 -17.06 -16.27
C LEU A 137 13.83 -17.92 -15.00
N ASP A 138 12.72 -18.36 -14.41
CA ASP A 138 12.70 -19.29 -13.27
C ASP A 138 12.90 -20.77 -13.70
N LYS A 139 13.21 -21.01 -14.99
CA LYS A 139 13.65 -22.32 -15.53
C LYS A 139 15.17 -22.39 -15.61
#